data_AF-A0A7T8JV00-F1
#
_entry.id   AF-A0A7T8JV00-F1
#
_cell.length_a   1.000
_cell.length_b   1.000
_cell.length_c   1.000
_cell.angle_alpha   90.00
_cell.angle_beta   90.00
_cell.angle_gamma   90.00
#
_symmetry.space_group_name_H-M   'P 1'
#
loop_
_entity.id
_entity.type
_entity.pdbx_description
1 polymer ?
#
loop_
_entity_poly.entity_id
_entity_poly.type
_entity_poly.pdbx_seq_one_letter_code
_entity_poly.pdbx_strand_id
1 'polypeptide(L)'
;VSMQVLHMSEASKELAEKTLVELRGSQYQIREKKRYKDTGKDLQSRFWVQDRDLIIKGCINGPSEVEEVPEGIKVLSAYGFHVERAKKALLTSGDDVGAAVEELGKTCFELSLSGASSSGEIQEALEDEKMALESIYSPEEFRIKIPGKIWELKLKLPYLLKYLPSASKTPQKKKDKSYDPFKDPKNCRFYFSGHCRYGSSCKKRHYNKNISSAVDD
;
A
#
# COMPACT_ATOMS: atom_id res chain seq x y z
N VAL A 1 -22.81 -22.08 17.04
CA VAL A 1 -21.49 -22.49 17.59
C VAL A 1 -21.59 -22.45 19.11
N SER A 2 -21.37 -23.56 19.81
CA SER A 2 -21.38 -23.59 21.27
C SER A 2 -20.17 -22.80 21.81
N MET A 3 -20.41 -21.84 22.70
CA MET A 3 -19.33 -21.15 23.39
C MET A 3 -18.62 -22.16 24.31
N GLN A 4 -17.34 -22.44 24.03
CA GLN A 4 -16.51 -23.21 24.96
C GLN A 4 -16.18 -22.32 26.15
N VAL A 5 -16.61 -22.76 27.35
CA VAL A 5 -16.30 -22.07 28.59
C VAL A 5 -14.92 -22.51 29.04
N LEU A 6 -13.96 -21.60 28.95
CA LEU A 6 -12.60 -21.83 29.41
C LEU A 6 -12.53 -21.58 30.92
N HIS A 7 -12.21 -22.63 31.68
CA HIS A 7 -11.99 -22.54 33.13
C HIS A 7 -10.52 -22.20 33.39
N MET A 8 -10.26 -21.03 33.96
CA MET A 8 -8.92 -20.61 34.37
C MET A 8 -8.76 -20.75 35.89
N SER A 9 -7.54 -21.03 36.34
CA SER A 9 -7.18 -20.96 37.76
C SER A 9 -7.26 -19.51 38.26
N GLU A 10 -7.48 -19.32 39.55
CA GLU A 10 -7.61 -17.98 40.14
C GLU A 10 -6.32 -17.15 39.98
N ALA A 11 -5.16 -17.80 40.14
CA ALA A 11 -3.86 -17.18 39.90
C ALA A 11 -3.66 -16.71 38.45
N SER A 12 -4.09 -17.51 37.47
CA SER A 12 -3.97 -17.11 36.05
C SER A 12 -4.94 -16.01 35.69
N LYS A 13 -6.12 -15.97 36.33
CA LYS A 13 -7.06 -14.86 36.21
C LYS A 13 -6.43 -13.57 36.70
N GLU A 14 -5.93 -13.55 37.95
CA GLU A 14 -5.32 -12.36 38.56
C GLU A 14 -4.13 -11.81 37.75
N LEU A 15 -3.28 -12.70 37.24
CA LEU A 15 -2.16 -12.32 36.38
C LEU A 15 -2.63 -11.62 35.10
N ALA A 16 -3.68 -12.13 34.46
CA ALA A 16 -4.26 -11.52 33.27
C ALA A 16 -4.87 -10.14 33.58
N GLU A 17 -5.58 -9.99 34.71
CA GLU A 17 -6.16 -8.71 35.11
C GLU A 17 -5.07 -7.66 35.33
N LYS A 18 -3.99 -8.02 36.05
CA LYS A 18 -2.86 -7.12 36.32
C LYS A 18 -2.15 -6.67 35.05
N THR A 19 -1.89 -7.60 34.13
CA THR A 19 -1.25 -7.30 32.84
C THR A 19 -2.10 -6.36 31.98
N LEU A 20 -3.43 -6.53 32.02
CA LEU A 20 -4.34 -5.68 31.25
C LEU A 20 -4.43 -4.25 31.81
N VAL A 21 -4.37 -4.10 33.13
CA VAL A 21 -4.31 -2.78 33.79
C VAL A 21 -3.00 -2.06 33.43
N GLU A 22 -1.88 -2.77 33.38
CA GLU A 22 -0.58 -2.21 32.98
C GLU A 22 -0.60 -1.69 31.53
N LEU A 23 -1.17 -2.45 30.60
CA LEU A 23 -1.21 -2.08 29.17
C LEU A 23 -2.24 -0.97 28.84
N ARG A 24 -3.37 -0.92 29.56
CA ARG A 24 -4.50 -0.01 29.26
C ARG A 24 -4.61 1.18 30.21
N GLY A 25 -3.85 1.17 31.29
CA GLY A 25 -3.90 2.15 32.38
C GLY A 25 -4.96 1.83 33.45
N SER A 26 -4.92 2.59 34.55
CA SER A 26 -5.77 2.43 35.75
C SER A 26 -7.28 2.60 35.52
N GLN A 27 -7.67 3.12 34.36
CA GLN A 27 -9.05 3.23 33.91
C GLN A 27 -9.65 1.90 33.39
N TYR A 28 -8.83 0.86 33.25
CA TYR A 28 -9.29 -0.46 32.81
C TYR A 28 -10.03 -1.19 33.92
N GLN A 29 -11.30 -1.50 33.70
CA GLN A 29 -12.12 -2.33 34.58
C GLN A 29 -12.77 -3.47 33.79
N ILE A 30 -12.65 -4.68 34.32
CA ILE A 30 -13.31 -5.85 33.75
C ILE A 30 -14.81 -5.70 33.95
N ARG A 31 -15.56 -5.71 32.85
CA ARG A 31 -17.01 -5.53 32.89
C ARG A 31 -17.67 -6.78 33.47
N GLU A 32 -18.66 -6.58 34.33
CA GLU A 32 -19.46 -7.68 34.89
C GLU A 32 -20.15 -8.50 33.80
N LYS A 33 -20.24 -9.82 34.01
CA LYS A 33 -20.88 -10.77 33.09
C LYS A 33 -22.30 -10.35 32.69
N LYS A 34 -23.04 -9.72 33.60
CA LYS A 34 -24.42 -9.25 33.39
C LYS A 34 -24.55 -8.18 32.30
N ARG A 35 -23.46 -7.47 31.96
CA ARG A 35 -23.46 -6.47 30.88
C ARG A 35 -23.31 -7.09 29.49
N TYR A 36 -22.98 -8.38 29.39
CA TYR A 36 -22.91 -9.07 28.11
C TYR A 36 -24.32 -9.39 27.63
N LYS A 37 -24.74 -8.79 26.50
CA LYS A 37 -25.97 -9.12 25.80
C LYS A 37 -25.61 -9.79 24.48
N ASP A 38 -26.02 -11.05 24.33
CA ASP A 38 -25.84 -11.75 23.07
C ASP A 38 -26.70 -11.08 21.99
N THR A 39 -26.04 -10.51 20.99
CA THR A 39 -26.69 -9.83 19.87
C THR A 39 -27.09 -10.79 18.75
N GLY A 40 -26.83 -12.10 18.88
CA GLY A 40 -27.17 -13.12 17.87
C GLY A 40 -26.43 -12.98 16.54
N LYS A 41 -25.41 -12.11 16.49
CA LYS A 41 -24.56 -11.92 15.32
C LYS A 41 -23.47 -12.98 15.35
N ASP A 42 -23.24 -13.62 14.20
CA ASP A 42 -22.20 -14.63 14.07
C ASP A 42 -20.85 -14.06 14.56
N LEU A 43 -20.34 -14.66 15.64
CA LEU A 43 -19.11 -14.24 16.30
C LEU A 43 -17.89 -14.45 15.40
N GLN A 44 -17.99 -15.34 14.40
CA GLN A 44 -16.89 -15.58 13.48
C GLN A 44 -16.47 -14.27 12.80
N SER A 45 -17.39 -13.46 12.27
CA SER A 45 -17.03 -12.22 11.54
C SER A 45 -16.49 -11.08 12.41
N ARG A 46 -16.66 -11.14 13.74
CA ARG A 46 -16.26 -10.09 14.70
C ARG A 46 -14.86 -10.24 15.26
N PHE A 47 -14.33 -11.46 15.28
CA PHE A 47 -12.98 -11.75 15.78
C PHE A 47 -11.96 -11.97 14.68
N TRP A 48 -12.39 -12.12 13.42
CA TRP A 48 -11.53 -11.75 12.31
C TRP A 48 -11.21 -10.28 12.47
N VAL A 49 -9.91 -9.97 12.51
CA VAL A 49 -9.41 -8.62 12.29
C VAL A 49 -9.90 -8.23 10.90
N GLN A 50 -11.11 -7.69 10.80
CA GLN A 50 -11.40 -6.74 9.74
C GLN A 50 -10.36 -5.67 9.98
N ASP A 51 -9.34 -5.63 9.11
CA ASP A 51 -8.32 -4.59 9.09
C ASP A 51 -9.04 -3.31 9.47
N ARG A 52 -8.71 -2.80 10.67
CA ARG A 52 -9.34 -1.59 11.16
C ARG A 52 -9.09 -0.57 10.07
N ASP A 53 -10.18 -0.06 9.49
CA ASP A 53 -10.11 1.14 8.67
C ASP A 53 -9.17 2.10 9.39
N LEU A 54 -8.06 2.41 8.71
CA LEU A 54 -6.96 3.19 9.23
C LEU A 54 -7.54 4.42 9.94
N ILE A 55 -7.48 4.47 11.28
CA ILE A 55 -7.96 5.64 12.02
C ILE A 55 -6.92 6.72 11.84
N ILE A 56 -7.09 7.53 10.80
CA ILE A 56 -6.30 8.74 10.55
C ILE A 56 -6.57 9.70 11.71
N LYS A 57 -5.67 9.75 12.69
CA LYS A 57 -5.75 10.66 13.84
C LYS A 57 -5.25 12.09 13.53
N GLY A 58 -4.79 12.32 12.31
CA GLY A 58 -4.40 13.63 11.82
C GLY A 58 -4.08 13.55 10.34
N CYS A 59 -4.52 14.57 9.58
CA CYS A 59 -4.00 14.84 8.24
C CYS A 59 -3.13 16.10 8.36
N ILE A 60 -1.91 16.01 7.86
CA ILE A 60 -1.13 17.22 7.56
C ILE A 60 -1.50 17.53 6.12
N ASN A 61 -2.47 18.43 5.91
CA ASN A 61 -2.56 19.13 4.63
C ASN A 61 -1.40 20.15 4.60
N GLY A 62 -0.18 19.63 4.58
CA GLY A 62 0.93 20.45 4.12
C GLY A 62 0.65 20.72 2.64
N PRO A 63 0.94 21.93 2.12
CA PRO A 63 1.18 22.01 0.69
C PRO A 63 2.18 20.89 0.39
N SER A 64 1.82 19.94 -0.47
CA SER A 64 2.84 19.12 -1.09
C SER A 64 3.58 20.12 -1.96
N GLU A 65 4.54 20.81 -1.35
CA GLU A 65 5.77 21.13 -2.03
C GLU A 65 6.08 19.85 -2.80
N VAL A 66 6.05 19.99 -4.12
CA VAL A 66 6.53 18.95 -4.99
C VAL A 66 8.01 18.88 -4.65
N GLU A 67 8.37 18.19 -3.55
CA GLU A 67 9.74 17.81 -3.28
C GLU A 67 10.13 17.07 -4.55
N GLU A 68 10.98 17.70 -5.34
CA GLU A 68 11.51 17.11 -6.55
C GLU A 68 12.12 15.79 -6.14
N VAL A 69 11.37 14.70 -6.36
CA VAL A 69 11.81 13.37 -5.96
C VAL A 69 13.13 13.15 -6.68
N PRO A 70 14.26 13.04 -5.93
CA PRO A 70 15.57 12.90 -6.53
C PRO A 70 15.54 11.78 -7.56
N GLU A 71 16.12 12.03 -8.73
CA GLU A 71 16.03 11.11 -9.86
C GLU A 71 16.55 9.70 -9.49
N GLY A 72 17.54 9.63 -8.59
CA GLY A 72 18.03 8.39 -8.00
C GLY A 72 16.96 7.55 -7.29
N ILE A 73 16.01 8.17 -6.57
CA ILE A 73 14.93 7.44 -5.88
C ILE A 73 13.99 6.78 -6.90
N LYS A 74 13.70 7.46 -8.01
CA LYS A 74 12.87 6.91 -9.09
C LYS A 74 13.54 5.69 -9.71
N VAL A 75 14.86 5.75 -9.95
CA VAL A 75 15.64 4.64 -10.50
C VAL A 75 15.68 3.46 -9.53
N LEU A 76 15.97 3.68 -8.24
CA LEU A 76 15.99 2.63 -7.24
C LEU A 76 14.62 2.00 -7.02
N SER A 77 13.55 2.81 -7.05
CA SER A 77 12.18 2.31 -6.99
C SER A 77 11.82 1.47 -8.22
N ALA A 78 12.31 1.82 -9.41
CA ALA A 78 12.11 1.04 -10.63
C ALA A 78 12.82 -0.32 -10.57
N TYR A 79 13.94 -0.42 -9.85
CA TYR A 79 14.61 -1.70 -9.56
C TYR A 79 13.90 -2.53 -8.48
N GLY A 80 12.83 -2.00 -7.86
CA GLY A 80 12.03 -2.71 -6.88
C GLY A 80 12.46 -2.48 -5.42
N PHE A 81 13.35 -1.53 -5.15
CA PHE A 81 13.70 -1.16 -3.78
C PHE A 81 12.63 -0.27 -3.14
N HIS A 82 12.40 -0.46 -1.83
CA HIS A 82 11.47 0.38 -1.07
C HIS A 82 11.97 1.82 -0.99
N VAL A 83 11.06 2.80 -1.18
CA VAL A 83 11.39 4.24 -1.27
C VAL A 83 12.19 4.74 -0.07
N GLU A 84 11.82 4.33 1.16
CA GLU A 84 12.54 4.73 2.36
C GLU A 84 13.96 4.15 2.45
N ARG A 85 14.15 2.90 2.01
CA ARG A 85 15.47 2.27 1.97
C ARG A 85 16.34 2.91 0.90
N ALA A 86 15.75 3.20 -0.25
CA ALA A 86 16.41 3.93 -1.34
C ALA A 86 16.85 5.32 -0.89
N LYS A 87 15.99 6.06 -0.18
CA LYS A 87 16.33 7.38 0.37
C LYS A 87 17.50 7.28 1.36
N LYS A 88 17.46 6.29 2.27
CA LYS A 88 18.55 6.07 3.23
C LYS A 88 19.88 5.73 2.55
N ALA A 89 19.87 4.82 1.57
CA ALA A 89 21.08 4.41 0.86
C ALA A 89 21.69 5.55 0.03
N LEU A 90 20.85 6.37 -0.63
CA LEU A 90 21.33 7.56 -1.35
C LEU A 90 21.94 8.60 -0.40
N LEU A 91 21.36 8.81 0.79
CA LEU A 91 21.92 9.67 1.82
C LEU A 91 23.30 9.18 2.29
N THR A 92 23.48 7.87 2.52
CA THR A 92 24.78 7.29 2.90
C THR A 92 25.79 7.39 1.75
N SER A 93 25.32 7.24 0.51
CA SER A 93 26.15 7.15 -0.71
C SER A 93 26.41 8.49 -1.40
N GLY A 94 25.99 9.62 -0.82
CA GLY A 94 26.20 10.95 -1.40
C GLY A 94 25.52 11.15 -2.74
N ASP A 95 24.29 10.65 -2.90
CA ASP A 95 23.48 10.66 -4.12
C ASP A 95 24.02 9.85 -5.32
N ASP A 96 25.07 9.03 -5.12
CA ASP A 96 25.50 8.05 -6.12
C ASP A 96 24.55 6.83 -6.14
N VAL A 97 23.83 6.69 -7.26
CA VAL A 97 22.89 5.59 -7.50
C VAL A 97 23.60 4.24 -7.53
N GLY A 98 24.83 4.17 -8.05
CA GLY A 98 25.59 2.92 -8.14
C GLY A 98 25.98 2.41 -6.76
N ALA A 99 26.61 3.27 -5.95
CA ALA A 99 26.98 2.95 -4.58
C ALA A 99 25.75 2.61 -3.72
N ALA A 100 24.62 3.32 -3.91
CA ALA A 100 23.38 3.01 -3.22
C ALA A 100 22.82 1.62 -3.58
N VAL A 101 22.90 1.20 -4.85
CA VAL A 101 22.51 -0.16 -5.26
C VAL A 101 23.39 -1.21 -4.60
N GLU A 102 24.70 -0.98 -4.52
CA GLU A 102 25.62 -1.92 -3.87
C GLU A 102 25.35 -2.05 -2.37
N GLU A 103 25.10 -0.93 -1.68
CA GLU A 103 24.73 -0.92 -0.26
C GLU A 103 23.41 -1.67 -0.03
N LEU A 104 22.40 -1.40 -0.87
CA LEU A 104 21.11 -2.08 -0.81
C LEU A 104 21.25 -3.57 -1.14
N GLY A 105 22.12 -3.94 -2.08
CA GLY A 105 22.44 -5.31 -2.46
C GLY A 105 23.02 -6.09 -1.27
N LYS A 106 24.02 -5.52 -0.61
CA LYS A 106 24.63 -6.08 0.61
C LYS A 106 23.59 -6.23 1.73
N THR A 107 22.78 -5.20 1.96
CA THR A 107 21.86 -5.16 3.11
C THR A 107 20.61 -6.01 2.91
N CYS A 108 20.04 -6.04 1.70
CA CYS A 108 18.78 -6.74 1.43
C CYS A 108 18.97 -8.20 0.99
N PHE A 109 20.13 -8.52 0.41
CA PHE A 109 20.39 -9.84 -0.19
C PHE A 109 21.69 -10.50 0.31
N GLU A 110 22.37 -9.90 1.29
CA GLU A 110 23.61 -10.43 1.88
C GLU A 110 24.72 -10.71 0.84
N LEU A 111 24.72 -9.94 -0.26
CA LEU A 111 25.68 -10.13 -1.33
C LEU A 111 27.08 -9.67 -0.90
N SER A 112 28.05 -10.59 -0.90
CA SER A 112 29.46 -10.24 -0.73
C SER A 112 30.02 -9.68 -2.04
N LEU A 113 29.86 -8.37 -2.23
CA LEU A 113 30.46 -7.64 -3.36
C LEU A 113 31.93 -7.29 -3.08
N SER A 114 32.70 -8.24 -2.57
CA SER A 114 34.12 -8.06 -2.28
C SER A 114 34.90 -8.08 -3.59
N GLY A 115 35.44 -6.90 -3.95
CA GLY A 115 36.44 -6.61 -4.97
C GLY A 115 36.74 -7.74 -5.95
N ALA A 116 36.19 -7.63 -7.16
CA ALA A 116 36.63 -8.42 -8.30
C ALA A 116 38.12 -8.17 -8.52
N SER A 117 38.97 -9.09 -8.07
CA SER A 117 40.34 -9.18 -8.54
C SER A 117 40.27 -9.32 -10.06
N SER A 118 40.85 -8.38 -10.80
CA SER A 118 40.86 -8.37 -12.27
C SER A 118 41.76 -9.48 -12.82
N SER A 119 41.37 -10.74 -12.63
CA SER A 119 41.99 -11.88 -13.28
C SER A 119 41.53 -11.91 -14.73
N GLY A 120 42.45 -12.07 -15.69
CA GLY A 120 42.11 -12.18 -17.11
C GLY A 120 41.09 -13.30 -17.39
N GLU A 121 41.10 -14.36 -16.59
CA GLU A 121 40.14 -15.47 -16.66
C GLU A 121 38.69 -15.03 -16.39
N ILE A 122 38.48 -14.05 -15.51
CA ILE A 122 37.14 -13.52 -15.21
C ILE A 122 36.62 -12.69 -16.40
N GLN A 123 37.52 -11.97 -17.07
CA GLN A 123 37.18 -11.19 -18.25
C GLN A 123 36.75 -12.10 -19.40
N GLU A 124 37.50 -13.18 -19.66
CA GLU A 124 37.15 -14.19 -20.67
C GLU A 124 35.82 -14.86 -20.34
N ALA A 125 35.60 -15.28 -19.10
CA ALA A 125 34.34 -15.89 -18.68
C ALA A 125 33.14 -14.94 -18.84
N LEU A 126 33.31 -13.64 -18.56
CA LEU A 126 32.27 -12.63 -18.77
C LEU A 126 31.98 -12.40 -20.26
N GLU A 127 33.01 -12.46 -21.11
CA GLU A 127 32.84 -12.34 -22.56
C GLU A 127 32.11 -13.55 -23.15
N ASP A 128 32.44 -14.75 -22.69
CA ASP A 128 31.75 -15.99 -23.06
C ASP A 128 30.27 -15.95 -22.63
N GLU A 129 30.00 -15.55 -21.39
CA GLU A 129 28.62 -15.42 -20.89
C GLU A 129 27.83 -14.35 -21.65
N LYS A 130 28.46 -13.21 -21.94
CA LYS A 130 27.87 -12.17 -22.77
C LYS A 130 27.51 -12.70 -24.15
N MET A 131 28.41 -13.43 -24.81
CA MET A 131 28.17 -14.00 -26.14
C MET A 131 27.02 -15.01 -26.11
N ALA A 132 26.95 -15.84 -25.06
CA ALA A 132 25.84 -16.77 -24.85
C ALA A 132 24.51 -16.01 -24.72
N LEU A 133 24.46 -14.94 -23.92
CA LEU A 133 23.25 -14.12 -23.75
C LEU A 133 22.84 -13.42 -25.04
N GLU A 134 23.78 -12.90 -25.82
CA GLU A 134 23.51 -12.31 -27.14
C GLU A 134 22.98 -13.33 -28.15
N SER A 135 23.32 -14.62 -27.98
CA SER A 135 22.79 -15.71 -28.83
C SER A 135 21.39 -16.17 -28.44
N ILE A 136 21.04 -16.09 -27.15
CA ILE A 136 19.75 -16.55 -26.62
C ILE A 136 18.69 -15.46 -26.74
N TYR A 137 19.06 -14.21 -26.44
CA TYR A 137 18.13 -13.09 -26.33
C TYR A 137 18.26 -12.12 -27.50
N SER A 138 17.13 -11.54 -27.90
CA SER A 138 17.14 -10.49 -28.91
C SER A 138 17.81 -9.21 -28.38
N PRO A 139 18.35 -8.34 -29.26
CA PRO A 139 18.97 -7.05 -28.87
C PRO A 139 18.02 -6.08 -28.13
N GLU A 140 16.71 -6.31 -28.24
CA GLU A 140 15.71 -5.55 -27.48
C GLU A 140 15.55 -6.02 -26.04
N GLU A 141 15.87 -7.30 -25.77
CA GLU A 141 15.68 -7.96 -24.48
C GLU A 141 16.95 -7.97 -23.63
N PHE A 142 18.13 -8.11 -24.24
CA PHE A 142 19.43 -7.99 -23.57
C PHE A 142 20.16 -6.73 -24.03
N ARG A 143 20.61 -5.89 -23.09
CA ARG A 143 21.36 -4.66 -23.36
C ARG A 143 22.47 -4.43 -22.35
N ILE A 144 23.59 -3.91 -22.81
CA ILE A 144 24.69 -3.47 -21.93
C ILE A 144 24.42 -2.02 -21.55
N LYS A 145 24.09 -1.78 -20.27
CA LYS A 145 23.82 -0.44 -19.76
C LYS A 145 25.11 0.29 -19.40
N ILE A 146 26.05 -0.43 -18.78
CA ILE A 146 27.41 0.06 -18.50
C ILE A 146 28.40 -1.04 -18.90
N PRO A 147 29.32 -0.77 -19.84
CA PRO A 147 30.33 -1.75 -20.26
C PRO A 147 31.12 -2.30 -19.08
N GLY A 148 31.24 -3.63 -19.00
CA GLY A 148 31.98 -4.33 -17.95
C GLY A 148 31.40 -4.21 -16.54
N LYS A 149 30.19 -3.66 -16.37
CA LYS A 149 29.59 -3.44 -15.04
C LYS A 149 28.13 -3.83 -14.95
N ILE A 150 27.28 -3.34 -15.86
CA ILE A 150 25.83 -3.50 -15.74
C ILE A 150 25.25 -4.01 -17.06
N TRP A 151 24.62 -5.17 -16.99
CA TRP A 151 23.79 -5.74 -18.03
C TRP A 151 22.30 -5.61 -17.64
N GLU A 152 21.47 -5.27 -18.60
CA GLU A 152 20.02 -5.19 -18.48
C GLU A 152 19.40 -6.36 -19.26
N LEU A 153 18.60 -7.18 -18.59
CA LEU A 153 17.87 -8.30 -19.20
C LEU A 153 16.36 -8.15 -18.94
N LYS A 154 15.58 -8.09 -20.01
CA LYS A 154 14.12 -7.96 -19.97
C LYS A 154 13.47 -9.32 -20.23
N LEU A 155 12.93 -9.91 -19.18
CA LEU A 155 12.28 -11.21 -19.25
C LEU A 155 10.75 -11.08 -19.28
N LYS A 156 10.11 -11.68 -20.28
CA LYS A 156 8.66 -11.81 -20.34
C LYS A 156 8.21 -12.99 -19.48
N LEU A 157 7.79 -12.73 -18.24
CA LEU A 157 7.40 -13.77 -17.26
C LEU A 157 5.89 -13.75 -16.97
N PRO A 158 5.01 -14.13 -17.92
CA PRO A 158 3.56 -14.02 -17.76
C PRO A 158 3.02 -14.89 -16.62
N TYR A 159 3.70 -15.98 -16.28
CA TYR A 159 3.30 -16.88 -15.21
C TYR A 159 3.49 -16.28 -13.80
N LEU A 160 4.30 -15.23 -13.64
CA LEU A 160 4.46 -14.53 -12.35
C LEU A 160 3.31 -13.57 -12.06
N LEU A 161 2.54 -13.19 -13.09
CA LEU A 161 1.38 -12.30 -12.93
C LEU A 161 0.38 -12.84 -11.91
N LYS A 162 0.21 -14.16 -11.79
CA LYS A 162 -0.71 -14.76 -10.80
C LYS A 162 -0.40 -14.42 -9.34
N TYR A 163 0.84 -14.06 -9.03
CA TYR A 163 1.28 -13.72 -7.67
C TYR A 163 1.27 -12.21 -7.39
N LEU A 164 1.10 -11.38 -8.43
CA LEU A 164 1.10 -9.93 -8.27
C LEU A 164 -0.30 -9.44 -7.86
N PRO A 165 -0.43 -8.67 -6.75
CA PRO A 165 -1.71 -8.12 -6.30
C PRO A 165 -2.41 -7.23 -7.34
N SER A 166 -1.66 -6.68 -8.29
CA SER A 166 -2.16 -5.80 -9.35
C SER A 166 -2.72 -6.55 -10.57
N ALA A 167 -2.27 -7.78 -10.82
CA ALA A 167 -2.65 -8.53 -12.01
C ALA A 167 -4.05 -9.17 -11.92
N SER A 168 -4.56 -9.37 -10.69
CA SER A 168 -5.95 -9.79 -10.47
C SER A 168 -6.95 -8.64 -10.70
N LYS A 169 -6.48 -7.40 -10.74
CA LYS A 169 -7.28 -6.27 -11.20
C LYS A 169 -7.12 -6.21 -12.71
N THR A 170 -8.03 -6.88 -13.41
CA THR A 170 -8.37 -6.46 -14.77
C THR A 170 -8.42 -4.93 -14.76
N PRO A 171 -7.83 -4.23 -15.74
CA PRO A 171 -7.99 -2.80 -15.86
C PRO A 171 -9.47 -2.56 -16.16
N GLN A 172 -10.30 -2.57 -15.13
CA GLN A 172 -11.54 -1.82 -15.15
C GLN A 172 -11.06 -0.42 -15.44
N LYS A 173 -11.21 -0.02 -16.71
CA LYS A 173 -11.22 1.38 -17.11
C LYS A 173 -11.98 2.07 -15.98
N LYS A 174 -11.26 2.78 -15.11
CA LYS A 174 -11.87 3.72 -14.19
C LYS A 174 -12.50 4.72 -15.14
N LYS A 175 -13.75 4.46 -15.53
CA LYS A 175 -14.61 5.49 -16.04
C LYS A 175 -14.64 6.43 -14.85
N ASP A 176 -13.96 7.56 -14.95
CA ASP A 176 -14.22 8.72 -14.11
C ASP A 176 -15.70 9.06 -14.33
N LYS A 177 -16.57 8.32 -13.64
CA LYS A 177 -17.94 8.72 -13.44
C LYS A 177 -17.81 9.81 -12.39
N SER A 178 -17.45 11.01 -12.85
CA SER A 178 -17.75 12.24 -12.13
C SER A 178 -19.18 12.08 -11.60
N TYR A 179 -19.34 12.18 -10.28
CA TYR A 179 -20.64 12.04 -9.63
C TYR A 179 -21.57 13.06 -10.27
N ASP A 180 -22.58 12.58 -10.99
CA ASP A 180 -23.60 13.42 -11.61
C ASP A 180 -24.81 13.45 -10.68
N PRO A 181 -25.01 14.53 -9.89
CA PRO A 181 -26.11 14.62 -8.94
C PRO A 181 -27.48 14.55 -9.64
N PHE A 182 -27.56 14.78 -10.95
CA PHE A 182 -28.82 14.74 -11.70
C PHE A 182 -29.24 13.31 -12.09
N LYS A 183 -28.35 12.32 -11.95
CA LYS A 183 -28.64 10.89 -12.20
C LYS A 183 -28.77 10.06 -10.94
N ASP A 184 -28.52 10.64 -9.76
CA ASP A 184 -28.67 9.94 -8.49
C ASP A 184 -30.16 9.73 -8.14
N PRO A 185 -30.64 8.48 -7.96
CA PRO A 185 -32.04 8.19 -7.62
C PRO A 185 -32.49 8.78 -6.27
N LYS A 186 -31.55 9.20 -5.42
CA LYS A 186 -31.82 9.87 -4.13
C LYS A 186 -32.21 11.34 -4.29
N ASN A 187 -31.92 11.94 -5.45
CA ASN A 187 -32.22 13.35 -5.71
C ASN A 187 -33.60 13.51 -6.38
N CYS A 188 -34.29 14.61 -6.07
CA CYS A 188 -35.64 14.85 -6.53
C CYS A 188 -35.66 15.32 -7.99
N ARG A 189 -36.00 14.40 -8.90
CA ARG A 189 -36.16 14.72 -10.34
C ARG A 189 -37.15 15.87 -10.59
N PHE A 190 -38.23 15.97 -9.82
CA PHE A 190 -39.25 17.02 -9.98
C PHE A 190 -38.80 18.40 -9.51
N TYR A 191 -37.84 18.45 -8.58
CA TYR A 191 -37.22 19.71 -8.16
C TYR A 191 -36.29 20.25 -9.23
N PHE A 192 -35.49 19.37 -9.85
CA PHE A 192 -34.66 19.76 -11.00
C PHE A 192 -35.46 20.29 -12.18
N SER A 193 -36.68 19.79 -12.39
CA SER A 193 -37.57 20.29 -13.43
C SER A 193 -38.40 21.51 -13.00
N GLY A 194 -38.28 22.00 -11.75
CA GLY A 194 -38.98 23.19 -11.26
C GLY A 194 -40.45 22.99 -10.85
N HIS A 195 -40.93 21.74 -10.72
CA HIS A 195 -42.34 21.42 -10.50
C HIS A 195 -42.58 20.60 -9.21
N CYS A 196 -41.65 20.63 -8.25
CA CYS A 196 -41.80 19.87 -7.02
C CYS A 196 -42.88 20.50 -6.12
N ARG A 197 -43.99 19.78 -5.94
CA ARG A 197 -45.14 20.21 -5.12
C ARG A 197 -44.89 20.15 -3.60
N TYR A 198 -43.84 19.46 -3.17
CA TYR A 198 -43.56 19.18 -1.75
C TYR A 198 -42.62 20.20 -1.10
N GLY A 199 -42.00 21.10 -1.88
CA GLY A 199 -41.12 22.15 -1.35
C GLY A 199 -40.07 21.60 -0.37
N SER A 200 -39.94 22.21 0.81
CA SER A 200 -39.00 21.81 1.87
C SER A 200 -39.35 20.48 2.56
N SER A 201 -40.55 19.93 2.34
CA SER A 201 -41.01 18.66 2.93
C SER A 201 -40.82 17.45 2.01
N CYS A 202 -40.08 17.60 0.90
CA CYS A 202 -39.85 16.49 -0.03
C CYS A 202 -38.95 15.41 0.58
N LYS A 203 -39.37 14.14 0.47
CA LYS A 203 -38.59 12.97 0.91
C LYS A 203 -37.27 12.78 0.13
N LYS A 204 -37.16 13.36 -1.07
CA LYS A 204 -35.97 13.27 -1.93
C LYS A 204 -35.18 14.57 -1.86
N ARG A 205 -33.85 14.48 -1.96
CA ARG A 205 -32.95 15.64 -1.80
C ARG A 205 -33.15 16.64 -2.93
N HIS A 206 -33.30 17.91 -2.58
CA HIS A 206 -33.35 19.02 -3.52
C HIS A 206 -31.93 19.55 -3.72
N TYR A 207 -31.43 19.49 -4.95
CA TYR A 207 -30.11 19.99 -5.30
C TYR A 207 -30.30 21.14 -6.31
N ASN A 208 -29.85 22.35 -5.96
CA ASN A 208 -30.01 23.52 -6.80
C ASN A 208 -28.87 23.60 -7.82
N LYS A 209 -29.22 23.73 -9.11
CA LYS A 209 -28.23 23.86 -10.19
C LYS A 209 -27.47 25.20 -10.15
N ASN A 210 -27.97 26.18 -9.41
CA ASN A 210 -27.45 27.56 -9.35
C ASN A 210 -26.91 27.99 -7.98
N ILE A 211 -26.55 27.07 -7.08
CA ILE A 211 -25.84 27.44 -5.85
C ILE A 211 -24.40 26.94 -5.96
N SER A 212 -23.57 27.71 -6.67
CA SER A 212 -22.18 27.86 -6.25
C SER A 212 -22.21 28.59 -4.93
N SER A 213 -21.97 27.87 -3.84
CA SER A 213 -21.45 28.39 -2.56
C SER A 213 -21.74 29.88 -2.29
N ALA A 214 -22.96 30.16 -1.82
CA ALA A 214 -23.21 31.31 -0.97
C ALA A 214 -23.94 30.76 0.26
N VAL A 215 -23.22 30.77 1.37
CA VAL A 215 -23.77 30.77 2.72
C VAL A 215 -24.81 31.88 2.78
N ASP A 216 -25.98 31.62 3.37
CA ASP A 216 -26.78 32.58 4.15
C ASP A 216 -27.83 31.79 4.95
N ASP A 217 -28.15 32.34 6.14
CA ASP A 217 -28.76 31.77 7.36
C ASP A 217 -29.96 30.81 7.26
#